data_AF-A0A1I3NCA9-F1
#
_entry.id   AF-A0A1I3NCA9-F1
#
_cell.length_a   1.000
_cell.length_b   1.000
_cell.length_c   1.000
_cell.angle_alpha   90.00
_cell.angle_beta   90.00
_cell.angle_gamma   90.00
#
_symmetry.space_group_name_H-M   'P 1'
#
loop_
_entity.id
_entity.type
_entity.pdbx_description
1 polymer ?
#
loop_
_entity_poly.entity_id
_entity_poly.type
_entity_poly.pdbx_seq_one_letter_code
_entity_poly.pdbx_strand_id
1 'polypeptide(L)'
;MHDRFPGTFRLVLDTGGTIGLIRLELARQLQLKQLGTARLNLLQGHKQYPIFVVPDLTFANQVRQPVSTIAGVDNVRFLDGAVGSIAAGALTAGNCELDFDAGEWRIYRDGPPDRTGWARYPDGIFKYGNANGSAFLAADATLGGRPFRFGLDTGMPSRMRVYRKAAEAAGLWDAPRWAPTAPEGKGRLVRTSLRLANATVEDVLVTLVNEPDWGAFPNGVIGLPVLRLFNIATNASEKTVFLKRNARAPEPQSYNRAGLWIDRAGSAVTIGVVGAGSPAVKAGLAAGDRLIGADFDSLLRQFSDAAGTEIMLNVERAGVRREVRLVLEDFL
;
A
#
# COMPACT_ATOMS: atom_id res chain seq x y z
N MET A 1 43.70 2.92 -7.88
CA MET A 1 43.00 3.01 -6.58
C MET A 1 41.58 3.41 -6.86
N HIS A 2 40.62 2.55 -6.53
CA HIS A 2 39.22 2.72 -6.85
C HIS A 2 38.55 3.59 -5.78
N ASP A 3 38.21 4.82 -6.14
CA ASP A 3 37.14 5.55 -5.45
C ASP A 3 35.81 4.89 -5.80
N ARG A 4 35.48 3.80 -5.09
CA ARG A 4 34.11 3.26 -5.08
C ARG A 4 33.25 4.31 -4.39
N PHE A 5 32.41 5.00 -5.14
CA PHE A 5 31.42 5.96 -4.64
C PHE A 5 30.71 5.44 -3.37
N PRO A 6 31.02 5.96 -2.17
CA PRO A 6 30.26 5.63 -0.97
C PRO A 6 29.09 6.61 -0.90
N GLY A 7 28.00 6.28 -1.59
CA GLY A 7 26.76 7.04 -1.47
C GLY A 7 25.95 6.57 -0.26
N THR A 8 25.54 7.49 0.62
CA THR A 8 24.47 7.20 1.57
C THR A 8 23.14 7.33 0.84
N PHE A 9 22.35 6.26 0.85
CA PHE A 9 21.07 6.20 0.14
C PHE A 9 19.92 5.99 1.12
N ARG A 10 18.77 6.61 0.81
CA ARG A 10 17.52 6.32 1.52
C ARG A 10 16.81 5.17 0.82
N LEU A 11 16.47 4.16 1.61
CA LEU A 11 15.68 3.01 1.17
C LEU A 11 14.46 2.87 2.07
N VAL A 12 13.34 2.44 1.49
CA VAL A 12 12.12 2.13 2.23
C VAL A 12 12.21 0.69 2.76
N LEU A 13 11.78 0.44 3.99
CA LEU A 13 11.54 -0.93 4.46
C LEU A 13 10.21 -1.42 3.87
N ASP A 14 10.25 -2.50 3.10
CA ASP A 14 9.13 -3.02 2.32
C ASP A 14 8.92 -4.50 2.65
N THR A 15 8.05 -4.75 3.63
CA THR A 15 7.72 -6.11 4.08
C THR A 15 6.78 -6.87 3.15
N GLY A 16 6.24 -6.21 2.12
CA GLY A 16 5.50 -6.83 1.02
C GLY A 16 6.41 -7.38 -0.09
N GLY A 17 7.71 -7.10 -0.05
CA GLY A 17 8.69 -7.57 -1.03
C GLY A 17 9.48 -8.80 -0.61
N THR A 18 9.68 -9.75 -1.53
CA THR A 18 10.63 -10.88 -1.33
C THR A 18 12.08 -10.50 -1.64
N ILE A 19 12.30 -9.49 -2.47
CA ILE A 19 13.62 -8.98 -2.87
C ILE A 19 13.60 -7.46 -2.81
N GLY A 20 14.71 -6.85 -2.38
CA GLY A 20 14.82 -5.39 -2.39
C GLY A 20 14.77 -4.84 -3.81
N LEU A 21 14.42 -3.56 -3.94
CA LEU A 21 14.38 -2.84 -5.20
C LEU A 21 15.36 -1.67 -5.19
N ILE A 22 15.89 -1.30 -6.35
CA ILE A 22 16.70 -0.09 -6.54
C ILE A 22 16.39 0.52 -7.90
N ARG A 23 16.47 1.85 -8.02
CA ARG A 23 16.42 2.49 -9.34
C ARG A 23 17.49 1.90 -10.27
N LEU A 24 17.07 1.46 -11.44
CA LEU A 24 17.94 0.80 -12.41
C LEU A 24 19.13 1.67 -12.82
N GLU A 25 18.90 2.96 -13.02
CA GLU A 25 19.95 3.94 -13.34
C GLU A 25 20.98 4.02 -12.21
N LEU A 26 20.55 4.04 -10.95
CA LEU A 26 21.45 4.08 -9.81
C LEU A 26 22.29 2.80 -9.71
N ALA A 27 21.68 1.63 -9.91
CA ALA A 27 22.43 0.37 -9.93
C ALA A 27 23.54 0.36 -11.00
N ARG A 28 23.27 0.96 -12.16
CA ARG A 28 24.25 1.13 -13.25
C ARG A 28 25.32 2.17 -12.91
N GLN A 29 24.96 3.30 -12.30
CA GLN A 29 25.90 4.32 -11.83
C GLN A 29 26.86 3.76 -10.78
N LEU A 30 26.35 2.93 -9.87
CA LEU A 30 27.14 2.21 -8.87
C LEU A 30 27.94 1.03 -9.46
N GLN A 31 27.79 0.76 -10.76
CA GLN A 31 28.46 -0.33 -11.49
C GLN A 31 28.25 -1.69 -10.81
N LEU A 32 27.05 -1.94 -10.27
CA LEU A 32 26.74 -3.19 -9.61
C LEU A 32 26.79 -4.35 -10.62
N LYS A 33 27.33 -5.49 -10.19
CA LYS A 33 27.40 -6.69 -11.02
C LYS A 33 26.00 -7.26 -11.20
N GLN A 34 25.52 -7.35 -12.44
CA GLN A 34 24.29 -8.07 -12.76
C GLN A 34 24.54 -9.58 -12.66
N LEU A 35 23.71 -10.27 -11.87
CA LEU A 35 23.74 -11.72 -11.69
C LEU A 35 22.84 -12.45 -12.69
N GLY A 36 21.74 -11.81 -13.10
CA GLY A 36 20.74 -12.40 -13.99
C GLY A 36 19.49 -11.53 -14.06
N THR A 37 18.34 -12.16 -14.30
CA THR A 37 17.01 -11.53 -14.23
C THR A 37 16.07 -12.35 -13.36
N ALA A 38 15.07 -11.71 -12.76
CA ALA A 38 13.97 -12.38 -12.05
C ALA A 38 12.63 -11.82 -12.50
N ARG A 39 11.62 -12.71 -12.58
CA ARG A 39 10.24 -12.29 -12.81
C ARG A 39 9.65 -11.82 -11.49
N LEU A 40 9.22 -10.56 -11.43
CA LEU A 40 8.61 -9.96 -10.24
C LEU A 40 7.18 -9.49 -10.54
N ASN A 41 6.34 -9.55 -9.51
CA ASN A 41 4.97 -9.03 -9.54
C ASN A 41 4.96 -7.69 -8.81
N LEU A 42 5.11 -6.61 -9.58
CA LEU A 42 5.02 -5.25 -9.07
C LEU A 42 3.67 -4.64 -9.49
N LEU A 43 3.31 -3.47 -8.96
CA LEU A 43 2.06 -2.76 -9.28
C LEU A 43 1.85 -2.50 -10.78
N GLN A 44 2.90 -2.56 -11.60
CA GLN A 44 2.85 -2.35 -13.06
C GLN A 44 2.77 -3.65 -13.86
N GLY A 45 2.50 -4.76 -13.18
CA GLY A 45 2.36 -6.08 -13.76
C GLY A 45 3.62 -6.94 -13.67
N HIS A 46 3.56 -8.06 -14.38
CA HIS A 46 4.59 -9.10 -14.37
C HIS A 46 5.68 -8.78 -15.38
N LYS A 47 6.88 -8.45 -14.91
CA LYS A 47 8.03 -8.18 -15.79
C LYS A 47 9.29 -8.88 -15.31
N GLN A 48 10.23 -9.10 -16.23
CA GLN A 48 11.58 -9.51 -15.86
C GLN A 48 12.40 -8.27 -15.51
N TYR A 49 13.05 -8.30 -14.35
CA TYR A 49 13.93 -7.25 -13.87
C TYR A 49 15.36 -7.78 -13.70
N PRO A 50 16.39 -7.00 -14.06
CA PRO A 50 17.76 -7.36 -13.80
C PRO A 50 18.01 -7.44 -12.28
N ILE A 51 18.70 -8.50 -11.86
CA ILE A 51 19.11 -8.72 -10.48
C ILE A 51 20.59 -8.37 -10.36
N PHE A 52 20.90 -7.47 -9.43
CA PHE A 52 22.24 -7.01 -9.13
C PHE A 52 22.73 -7.56 -7.81
N VAL A 53 24.05 -7.81 -7.73
CA VAL A 53 24.74 -8.09 -6.49
C VAL A 53 25.15 -6.78 -5.84
N VAL A 54 24.75 -6.60 -4.59
CA VAL A 54 25.20 -5.50 -3.73
C VAL A 54 26.23 -6.07 -2.76
N PRO A 55 27.53 -5.80 -2.97
CA PRO A 55 28.55 -6.14 -2.00
C PRO A 55 28.45 -5.17 -0.81
N ASP A 56 28.56 -5.69 0.41
CA ASP A 56 28.71 -4.89 1.63
C ASP A 56 27.61 -3.85 1.89
N LEU A 57 26.35 -4.26 1.71
CA LEU A 57 25.22 -3.42 2.09
C LEU A 57 25.26 -3.19 3.61
N THR A 58 25.41 -1.94 4.03
CA THR A 58 25.50 -1.59 5.43
C THR A 58 24.39 -0.62 5.81
N PHE A 59 23.67 -0.94 6.89
CA PHE A 59 22.63 -0.08 7.45
C PHE A 59 23.19 0.67 8.66
N ALA A 60 23.14 2.00 8.59
CA ALA A 60 23.57 2.93 9.64
C ALA A 60 24.97 2.63 10.22
N ASN A 61 25.88 2.03 9.42
CA ASN A 61 27.20 1.56 9.85
C ASN A 61 27.21 0.52 10.98
N GLN A 62 26.06 -0.08 11.33
CA GLN A 62 25.91 -1.04 12.43
C GLN A 62 25.64 -2.46 11.96
N VAL A 63 24.89 -2.60 10.86
CA VAL A 63 24.41 -3.88 10.35
C VAL A 63 24.94 -4.08 8.95
N ARG A 64 25.80 -5.08 8.77
CA ARG A 64 26.43 -5.40 7.48
C ARG A 64 25.85 -6.68 6.90
N GLN A 65 25.40 -6.60 5.65
CA GLN A 65 25.06 -7.73 4.80
C GLN A 65 26.15 -7.87 3.73
N PRO A 66 27.07 -8.84 3.86
CA PRO A 66 28.26 -8.91 3.01
C PRO A 66 27.92 -9.14 1.54
N VAL A 67 26.83 -9.86 1.26
CA VAL A 67 26.30 -10.06 -0.08
C VAL A 67 24.78 -9.98 -0.02
N SER A 68 24.20 -9.08 -0.81
CA SER A 68 22.75 -8.97 -1.00
C SER A 68 22.41 -8.98 -2.50
N THR A 69 21.18 -9.35 -2.83
CA THR A 69 20.64 -9.19 -4.19
C THR A 69 19.51 -8.18 -4.20
N ILE A 70 19.47 -7.37 -5.25
CA ILE A 70 18.49 -6.30 -5.42
C ILE A 70 18.01 -6.26 -6.87
N ALA A 71 16.73 -6.01 -7.10
CA ALA A 71 16.19 -5.88 -8.44
C ALA A 71 16.25 -4.42 -8.91
N GLY A 72 16.78 -4.20 -10.11
CA GLY A 72 16.80 -2.88 -10.73
C GLY A 72 15.49 -2.56 -11.43
N VAL A 73 14.82 -1.49 -11.01
CA VAL A 73 13.51 -1.05 -11.51
C VAL A 73 13.59 0.36 -12.10
N ASP A 74 12.90 0.60 -13.20
CA ASP A 74 12.93 1.86 -13.96
C ASP A 74 11.69 2.74 -13.72
N ASN A 75 10.55 2.12 -13.42
CA ASN A 75 9.27 2.82 -13.35
C ASN A 75 8.63 2.84 -11.96
N VAL A 76 9.30 2.38 -10.91
CA VAL A 76 8.76 2.41 -9.54
C VAL A 76 9.03 3.76 -8.90
N ARG A 77 7.97 4.44 -8.44
CA ARG A 77 8.08 5.63 -7.62
C ARG A 77 8.19 5.24 -6.16
N PHE A 78 9.34 5.49 -5.56
CA PHE A 78 9.55 5.36 -4.13
C PHE A 78 9.12 6.65 -3.42
N LEU A 79 8.96 6.59 -2.09
CA LEU A 79 8.71 7.77 -1.25
C LEU A 79 9.82 8.81 -1.40
N ASP A 80 9.53 10.07 -1.07
CA ASP A 80 10.40 11.21 -1.37
C ASP A 80 11.86 11.03 -0.88
N GLY A 81 12.79 11.14 -1.84
CA GLY A 81 14.22 10.97 -1.62
C GLY A 81 14.70 9.51 -1.52
N ALA A 82 13.80 8.52 -1.49
CA ALA A 82 14.18 7.13 -1.54
C ALA A 82 14.55 6.68 -2.97
N VAL A 83 15.57 5.84 -3.05
CA VAL A 83 16.12 5.30 -4.31
C VAL A 83 15.83 3.82 -4.50
N GLY A 84 15.13 3.21 -3.55
CA GLY A 84 14.88 1.77 -3.51
C GLY A 84 14.12 1.33 -2.26
N SER A 85 14.00 0.01 -2.12
CA SER A 85 13.44 -0.64 -0.95
C SER A 85 14.27 -1.84 -0.50
N ILE A 86 14.16 -2.17 0.79
CA ILE A 86 14.72 -3.37 1.40
C ILE A 86 13.54 -4.30 1.69
N ALA A 87 13.64 -5.53 1.21
CA ALA A 87 12.60 -6.55 1.37
C ALA A 87 12.36 -6.96 2.83
N ALA A 88 11.30 -7.75 3.02
CA ALA A 88 10.87 -8.31 4.30
C ALA A 88 11.95 -9.06 5.09
N GLY A 89 13.03 -9.50 4.43
CA GLY A 89 14.21 -10.10 5.05
C GLY A 89 14.83 -9.23 6.14
N ALA A 90 14.69 -7.90 6.05
CA ALA A 90 15.12 -6.97 7.09
C ALA A 90 14.45 -7.25 8.45
N LEU A 91 13.22 -7.77 8.45
CA LEU A 91 12.52 -8.14 9.68
C LEU A 91 12.43 -9.64 9.90
N THR A 92 12.52 -10.46 8.85
CA THR A 92 12.24 -11.90 8.96
C THR A 92 13.49 -12.77 9.06
N ALA A 93 14.69 -12.25 8.76
CA ALA A 93 15.92 -13.02 8.85
C ALA A 93 16.46 -13.18 10.29
N GLY A 94 15.97 -12.37 11.23
CA GLY A 94 16.39 -12.38 12.62
C GLY A 94 15.31 -11.83 13.55
N ASN A 95 15.67 -11.62 14.81
CA ASN A 95 14.78 -11.00 15.78
C ASN A 95 14.85 -9.48 15.62
N CYS A 96 13.79 -8.87 15.11
CA CYS A 96 13.75 -7.45 14.80
C CYS A 96 12.53 -6.77 15.42
N GLU A 97 12.57 -5.46 15.49
CA GLU A 97 11.43 -4.62 15.85
C GLU A 97 11.41 -3.33 15.04
N LEU A 98 10.24 -2.98 14.52
CA LEU A 98 9.90 -1.63 14.11
C LEU A 98 9.19 -0.96 15.29
N ASP A 99 9.92 -0.11 16.00
CA ASP A 99 9.38 0.74 17.05
C ASP A 99 8.99 2.08 16.43
N PHE A 100 7.71 2.21 16.09
CA PHE A 100 7.21 3.44 15.49
C PHE A 100 7.11 4.58 16.50
N ASP A 101 6.95 4.32 17.81
CA ASP A 101 6.97 5.39 18.82
C ASP A 101 8.36 6.04 18.88
N ALA A 102 9.42 5.23 18.86
CA ALA A 102 10.80 5.72 18.85
C ALA A 102 11.31 6.13 17.45
N GLY A 103 10.67 5.67 16.37
CA GLY A 103 11.16 5.86 15.01
C GLY A 103 12.39 5.00 14.70
N GLU A 104 12.50 3.83 15.32
CA GLU A 104 13.69 2.97 15.27
C GLU A 104 13.40 1.62 14.63
N TRP A 105 14.39 1.10 13.90
CA TRP A 105 14.49 -0.31 13.56
C TRP A 105 15.54 -0.95 14.45
N ARG A 106 15.11 -1.85 15.34
CA ARG A 106 15.97 -2.56 16.30
C ARG A 106 16.22 -3.98 15.82
N ILE A 107 17.44 -4.46 16.04
CA ILE A 107 17.86 -5.83 15.74
C ILE A 107 18.47 -6.43 17.01
N TYR A 108 17.97 -7.61 17.40
CA TYR A 108 18.36 -8.28 18.63
C TYR A 108 19.18 -9.54 18.31
N ARG A 109 20.50 -9.47 18.54
CA ARG A 109 21.44 -10.56 18.25
C ARG A 109 21.39 -11.68 19.27
N ASP A 110 21.15 -11.34 20.53
CA ASP A 110 21.21 -12.26 21.68
C ASP A 110 19.84 -12.81 22.08
N GLY A 111 18.87 -12.76 21.16
CA GLY A 111 17.49 -13.18 21.38
C GLY A 111 16.51 -12.00 21.50
N PRO A 112 15.21 -12.22 21.25
CA PRO A 112 14.22 -11.16 21.38
C PRO A 112 14.05 -10.76 22.86
N PRO A 113 13.76 -9.48 23.15
CA PRO A 113 13.39 -9.07 24.50
C PRO A 113 12.01 -9.64 24.88
N ASP A 114 11.64 -9.53 26.15
CA ASP A 114 10.31 -9.93 26.62
C ASP A 114 9.20 -9.17 25.86
N ARG A 115 8.20 -9.93 25.40
CA ARG A 115 7.04 -9.44 24.64
C ARG A 115 5.73 -9.68 25.39
N THR A 116 5.79 -9.84 26.70
CA THR A 116 4.60 -9.91 27.55
C THR A 116 3.65 -8.74 27.25
N GLY A 117 2.37 -9.06 27.02
CA GLY A 117 1.33 -8.09 26.66
C GLY A 117 1.26 -7.69 25.17
N TRP A 118 2.12 -8.21 24.31
CA TRP A 118 1.99 -8.07 22.86
C TRP A 118 1.08 -9.16 22.29
N ALA A 119 0.26 -8.83 21.29
CA ALA A 119 -0.49 -9.84 20.56
C ALA A 119 0.48 -10.71 19.76
N ARG A 120 0.36 -12.02 19.89
CA ARG A 120 1.24 -13.01 19.28
C ARG A 120 0.55 -13.70 18.11
N TYR A 121 1.24 -13.77 16.98
CA TYR A 121 0.78 -14.44 15.76
C TYR A 121 1.78 -15.54 15.37
N PRO A 122 1.55 -16.79 15.82
CA PRO A 122 2.27 -17.95 15.33
C PRO A 122 2.15 -18.07 13.81
N ASP A 123 3.19 -18.60 13.19
CA ASP A 123 3.33 -18.71 11.73
C ASP A 123 3.15 -17.37 10.99
N GLY A 124 3.29 -16.25 11.71
CA GLY A 124 3.23 -14.89 11.18
C GLY A 124 4.38 -14.59 10.22
N ILE A 125 5.44 -15.40 10.24
CA ILE A 125 6.54 -15.37 9.27
C ILE A 125 6.44 -16.60 8.38
N PHE A 126 6.25 -16.39 7.07
CA PHE A 126 6.04 -17.50 6.14
C PHE A 126 6.67 -17.25 4.77
N LYS A 127 7.01 -18.34 4.08
CA LYS A 127 7.53 -18.31 2.70
C LYS A 127 6.39 -18.57 1.73
N TYR A 128 6.42 -17.90 0.58
CA TYR A 128 5.52 -18.17 -0.53
C TYR A 128 6.24 -17.92 -1.85
N GLY A 129 6.10 -18.84 -2.81
CA GLY A 129 6.76 -18.74 -4.11
C GLY A 129 8.27 -18.96 -4.04
N ASN A 130 9.05 -17.90 -4.20
CA ASN A 130 10.52 -18.00 -4.28
C ASN A 130 11.13 -18.41 -2.93
N ALA A 131 11.56 -19.67 -2.81
CA ALA A 131 12.19 -20.21 -1.59
C ALA A 131 13.42 -19.41 -1.13
N ASN A 132 14.17 -18.85 -2.09
CA ASN A 132 15.37 -18.05 -1.85
C ASN A 132 15.07 -16.57 -1.56
N GLY A 133 13.83 -16.12 -1.76
CA GLY A 133 13.39 -14.76 -1.44
C GLY A 133 13.11 -14.59 0.05
N SER A 134 12.89 -13.37 0.52
CA SER A 134 12.51 -13.08 1.91
C SER A 134 11.19 -13.76 2.30
N ALA A 135 11.04 -14.11 3.59
CA ALA A 135 9.74 -14.49 4.13
C ALA A 135 8.86 -13.26 4.34
N PHE A 136 7.55 -13.41 4.20
CA PHE A 136 6.55 -12.38 4.43
C PHE A 136 6.12 -12.31 5.89
N LEU A 137 5.42 -11.23 6.23
CA LEU A 137 4.73 -11.04 7.50
C LEU A 137 3.21 -11.14 7.30
N ALA A 138 2.54 -11.81 8.24
CA ALA A 138 1.09 -11.86 8.32
C ALA A 138 0.60 -11.81 9.77
N ALA A 139 -0.62 -11.31 9.94
CA ALA A 139 -1.36 -11.39 11.18
C ALA A 139 -2.84 -11.60 10.89
N ASP A 140 -3.54 -12.17 11.87
CA ASP A 140 -4.98 -12.29 11.82
C ASP A 140 -5.61 -10.98 12.31
N ALA A 141 -6.61 -10.48 11.60
CA ALA A 141 -7.37 -9.30 11.96
C ALA A 141 -8.86 -9.56 11.78
N THR A 142 -9.70 -8.90 12.57
CA THR A 142 -11.16 -9.00 12.44
C THR A 142 -11.69 -7.83 11.63
N LEU A 143 -12.44 -8.15 10.57
CA LEU A 143 -13.08 -7.21 9.67
C LEU A 143 -14.55 -7.62 9.51
N GLY A 144 -15.50 -6.69 9.71
CA GLY A 144 -16.93 -7.02 9.68
C GLY A 144 -17.32 -8.14 10.66
N GLY A 145 -16.67 -8.18 11.83
CA GLY A 145 -16.90 -9.21 12.86
C GLY A 145 -16.30 -10.58 12.56
N ARG A 146 -15.56 -10.76 11.45
CA ARG A 146 -14.96 -12.05 11.05
C ARG A 146 -13.43 -12.00 10.98
N PRO A 147 -12.73 -13.06 11.41
CA PRO A 147 -11.28 -13.11 11.34
C PRO A 147 -10.79 -13.46 9.94
N PHE A 148 -9.74 -12.79 9.49
CA PHE A 148 -9.02 -13.10 8.27
C PHE A 148 -7.52 -12.90 8.48
N ARG A 149 -6.71 -13.68 7.76
CA ARG A 149 -5.26 -13.50 7.73
C ARG A 149 -4.87 -12.52 6.63
N PHE A 150 -4.16 -11.45 6.98
CA PHE A 150 -3.69 -10.42 6.05
C PHE A 150 -2.17 -10.35 6.02
N GLY A 151 -1.61 -9.99 4.86
CA GLY A 151 -0.22 -9.58 4.76
C GLY A 151 0.03 -8.27 5.49
N LEU A 152 1.22 -8.10 6.07
CA LEU A 152 1.65 -6.84 6.65
C LEU A 152 2.71 -6.22 5.74
N ASP A 153 2.36 -5.12 5.06
CA ASP A 153 3.19 -4.49 4.05
C ASP A 153 3.51 -3.02 4.39
N THR A 154 4.72 -2.78 4.87
CA THR A 154 5.25 -1.43 5.13
C THR A 154 5.56 -0.64 3.86
N GLY A 155 5.66 -1.31 2.69
CA GLY A 155 5.83 -0.69 1.39
C GLY A 155 4.52 -0.22 0.76
N MET A 156 3.36 -0.65 1.26
CA MET A 156 2.05 -0.26 0.74
C MET A 156 1.58 1.09 1.32
N PRO A 157 1.42 2.15 0.51
CA PRO A 157 1.00 3.47 0.99
C PRO A 157 -0.50 3.57 1.26
N SER A 158 -1.33 2.66 0.73
CA SER A 158 -2.74 2.59 1.09
C SER A 158 -2.95 1.89 2.44
N ARG A 159 -4.01 2.25 3.16
CA ARG A 159 -4.34 1.68 4.49
C ARG A 159 -4.53 0.18 4.46
N MET A 160 -5.40 -0.29 3.57
CA MET A 160 -5.74 -1.69 3.48
C MET A 160 -6.29 -1.99 2.09
N ARG A 161 -5.95 -3.17 1.58
CA ARG A 161 -6.56 -3.77 0.40
C ARG A 161 -7.21 -5.07 0.82
N VAL A 162 -8.45 -5.31 0.40
CA VAL A 162 -9.21 -6.53 0.72
C VAL A 162 -9.74 -7.13 -0.57
N TYR A 163 -9.55 -8.43 -0.74
CA TYR A 163 -10.01 -9.15 -1.93
C TYR A 163 -11.44 -9.61 -1.78
N ARG A 164 -12.15 -9.73 -2.92
CA ARG A 164 -13.60 -9.91 -2.99
C ARG A 164 -14.15 -10.97 -2.05
N LYS A 165 -13.58 -12.17 -2.03
CA LYS A 165 -14.05 -13.26 -1.15
C LYS A 165 -14.07 -12.86 0.32
N ALA A 166 -13.02 -12.17 0.80
CA ALA A 166 -12.95 -11.69 2.17
C ALA A 166 -13.89 -10.49 2.40
N ALA A 167 -14.01 -9.59 1.42
CA ALA A 167 -14.91 -8.44 1.48
C ALA A 167 -16.40 -8.86 1.54
N GLU A 168 -16.82 -9.83 0.71
CA GLU A 168 -18.16 -10.42 0.73
C GLU A 168 -18.42 -11.12 2.07
N ALA A 169 -17.45 -11.93 2.53
CA ALA A 169 -17.54 -12.59 3.81
C ALA A 169 -17.70 -11.60 4.98
N ALA A 170 -17.02 -10.45 4.93
CA ALA A 170 -17.09 -9.38 5.91
C ALA A 170 -18.32 -8.44 5.72
N GLY A 171 -19.17 -8.68 4.73
CA GLY A 171 -20.35 -7.84 4.45
C GLY A 171 -20.01 -6.45 3.87
N LEU A 172 -18.80 -6.26 3.35
CA LEU A 172 -18.32 -4.98 2.83
C LEU A 172 -18.55 -4.80 1.33
N TRP A 173 -18.66 -5.90 0.58
CA TRP A 173 -18.75 -5.82 -0.88
C TRP A 173 -20.00 -5.07 -1.35
N ASP A 174 -21.12 -5.29 -0.66
CA ASP A 174 -22.41 -4.68 -0.95
C ASP A 174 -22.68 -3.42 -0.11
N ALA A 175 -21.62 -2.77 0.37
CA ALA A 175 -21.75 -1.52 1.12
C ALA A 175 -22.60 -0.50 0.33
N PRO A 176 -23.61 0.13 0.94
CA PRO A 176 -24.52 1.03 0.26
C PRO A 176 -23.84 2.34 -0.20
N ARG A 177 -22.65 2.61 0.35
CA ARG A 177 -21.82 3.77 0.01
C ARG A 177 -20.41 3.31 -0.31
N TRP A 178 -19.92 3.72 -1.48
CA TRP A 178 -18.54 3.46 -1.88
C TRP A 178 -18.05 4.49 -2.90
N ALA A 179 -16.73 4.72 -2.96
CA ALA A 179 -16.09 5.53 -4.00
C ALA A 179 -15.29 4.64 -4.96
N PRO A 180 -15.27 4.87 -6.28
CA PRO A 180 -14.44 4.10 -7.19
C PRO A 180 -12.95 4.39 -6.98
N THR A 181 -12.11 3.37 -7.15
CA THR A 181 -10.65 3.49 -7.02
C THR A 181 -9.91 2.92 -8.22
N ALA A 182 -8.64 3.31 -8.33
CA ALA A 182 -7.74 2.82 -9.37
C ALA A 182 -7.53 1.29 -9.32
N PRO A 183 -7.15 0.67 -10.45
CA PRO A 183 -7.15 1.27 -11.79
C PRO A 183 -8.58 1.32 -12.40
N GLU A 184 -8.84 2.32 -13.24
CA GLU A 184 -10.05 2.40 -14.09
C GLU A 184 -11.38 2.34 -13.31
N GLY A 185 -11.40 2.77 -12.05
CA GLY A 185 -12.59 2.71 -11.20
C GLY A 185 -13.05 1.29 -10.85
N LYS A 186 -12.21 0.26 -11.08
CA LYS A 186 -12.54 -1.16 -10.85
C LYS A 186 -12.52 -1.58 -9.38
N GLY A 187 -11.85 -0.80 -8.52
CA GLY A 187 -11.88 -1.01 -7.07
C GLY A 187 -12.96 -0.18 -6.39
N ARG A 188 -13.31 -0.56 -5.16
CA ARG A 188 -14.28 0.16 -4.32
C ARG A 188 -13.61 0.60 -3.02
N LEU A 189 -13.69 1.87 -2.69
CA LEU A 189 -13.30 2.38 -1.38
C LEU A 189 -14.52 2.38 -0.46
N VAL A 190 -14.39 1.76 0.69
CA VAL A 190 -15.41 1.74 1.75
C VAL A 190 -14.78 2.14 3.08
N ARG A 191 -15.60 2.57 4.05
CA ARG A 191 -15.17 2.78 5.43
C ARG A 191 -15.67 1.67 6.33
N THR A 192 -14.82 1.25 7.27
CA THR A 192 -15.17 0.22 8.27
C THR A 192 -14.22 0.30 9.47
N SER A 193 -14.43 -0.53 10.48
CA SER A 193 -13.50 -0.73 11.59
C SER A 193 -12.70 -2.02 11.42
N LEU A 194 -11.47 -2.00 11.92
CA LEU A 194 -10.54 -3.13 11.89
C LEU A 194 -10.07 -3.43 13.31
N ARG A 195 -10.26 -4.66 13.78
CA ARG A 195 -9.60 -5.10 15.02
C ARG A 195 -8.32 -5.84 14.67
N LEU A 196 -7.19 -5.30 15.09
CA LEU A 196 -5.86 -5.88 14.94
C LEU A 196 -5.18 -5.89 16.31
N ALA A 197 -4.58 -7.02 16.68
CA ALA A 197 -4.06 -7.24 18.02
C ALA A 197 -5.15 -7.03 19.08
N ASN A 198 -4.84 -6.27 20.13
CA ASN A 198 -5.75 -5.90 21.19
C ASN A 198 -6.41 -4.53 20.98
N ALA A 199 -6.38 -3.98 19.76
CA ALA A 199 -6.93 -2.66 19.47
C ALA A 199 -7.94 -2.69 18.31
N THR A 200 -8.93 -1.81 18.39
CA THR A 200 -9.81 -1.47 17.26
C THR A 200 -9.32 -0.18 16.64
N VAL A 201 -9.10 -0.19 15.33
CA VAL A 201 -8.86 0.98 14.51
C VAL A 201 -10.18 1.33 13.84
N GLU A 202 -10.78 2.43 14.27
CA GLU A 202 -12.03 2.94 13.70
C GLU A 202 -11.77 3.69 12.38
N ASP A 203 -12.84 3.88 11.61
CA ASP A 203 -12.88 4.74 10.42
C ASP A 203 -11.83 4.43 9.35
N VAL A 204 -11.44 3.18 9.18
CA VAL A 204 -10.44 2.76 8.20
C VAL A 204 -11.03 2.77 6.79
N LEU A 205 -10.44 3.54 5.89
CA LEU A 205 -10.67 3.40 4.46
C LEU A 205 -10.01 2.12 3.92
N VAL A 206 -10.82 1.26 3.32
CA VAL A 206 -10.42 -0.04 2.78
C VAL A 206 -10.71 -0.08 1.29
N THR A 207 -9.70 -0.43 0.49
CA THR A 207 -9.87 -0.65 -0.95
C THR A 207 -10.24 -2.11 -1.22
N LEU A 208 -11.44 -2.33 -1.72
CA LEU A 208 -11.93 -3.64 -2.16
C LEU A 208 -11.54 -3.85 -3.62
N VAL A 209 -10.95 -5.01 -3.90
CA VAL A 209 -10.48 -5.40 -5.24
C VAL A 209 -11.01 -6.80 -5.57
N ASN A 210 -11.35 -7.05 -6.84
CA ASN A 210 -11.90 -8.33 -7.27
C ASN A 210 -10.91 -9.48 -7.03
N GLU A 211 -9.76 -9.41 -7.68
CA GLU A 211 -8.77 -10.49 -7.71
C GLU A 211 -7.57 -10.18 -6.82
N PRO A 212 -6.94 -11.21 -6.22
CA PRO A 212 -5.68 -11.06 -5.53
C PRO A 212 -4.56 -10.56 -6.45
N ASP A 213 -3.92 -9.44 -6.10
CA ASP A 213 -2.68 -9.01 -6.76
C ASP A 213 -1.50 -9.92 -6.38
N TRP A 214 -1.56 -10.49 -5.17
CA TRP A 214 -0.52 -11.34 -4.59
C TRP A 214 -1.10 -12.62 -3.99
N GLY A 215 -0.74 -13.77 -4.56
CA GLY A 215 -1.19 -15.08 -4.07
C GLY A 215 -0.74 -15.40 -2.62
N ALA A 216 0.32 -14.73 -2.12
CA ALA A 216 0.76 -14.86 -0.73
C ALA A 216 -0.27 -14.33 0.28
N PHE A 217 -1.18 -13.45 -0.15
CA PHE A 217 -2.09 -12.71 0.72
C PHE A 217 -3.53 -12.83 0.22
N PRO A 218 -4.14 -14.03 0.22
CA PRO A 218 -5.41 -14.29 -0.48
C PRO A 218 -6.61 -13.47 0.03
N ASN A 219 -6.55 -12.93 1.25
CA ASN A 219 -7.61 -12.07 1.79
C ASN A 219 -7.33 -10.58 1.61
N GLY A 220 -6.07 -10.20 1.40
CA GLY A 220 -5.65 -8.80 1.31
C GLY A 220 -4.41 -8.48 2.13
N VAL A 221 -4.11 -7.18 2.20
CA VAL A 221 -2.90 -6.62 2.81
C VAL A 221 -3.26 -5.43 3.68
N ILE A 222 -2.60 -5.31 4.83
CA ILE A 222 -2.64 -4.14 5.71
C ILE A 222 -1.37 -3.33 5.43
N GLY A 223 -1.55 -2.05 5.09
CA GLY A 223 -0.48 -1.17 4.65
C GLY A 223 0.00 -0.21 5.73
N LEU A 224 1.05 0.53 5.38
CA LEU A 224 1.81 1.37 6.30
C LEU A 224 0.96 2.33 7.17
N PRO A 225 -0.08 3.02 6.65
CA PRO A 225 -0.84 3.96 7.48
C PRO A 225 -1.59 3.30 8.64
N VAL A 226 -1.96 2.02 8.53
CA VAL A 226 -2.52 1.23 9.64
C VAL A 226 -1.39 0.62 10.47
N LEU A 227 -0.38 0.02 9.81
CA LEU A 227 0.72 -0.66 10.50
C LEU A 227 1.48 0.24 11.46
N ARG A 228 1.68 1.52 11.11
CA ARG A 228 2.38 2.48 11.96
C ARG A 228 1.67 2.80 13.27
N LEU A 229 0.41 2.37 13.45
CA LEU A 229 -0.32 2.45 14.71
C LEU A 229 0.11 1.36 15.69
N PHE A 230 0.95 0.42 15.24
CA PHE A 230 1.44 -0.69 16.02
C PHE A 230 2.96 -0.75 15.93
N ASN A 231 3.61 -1.07 17.04
CA ASN A 231 4.97 -1.58 16.98
C ASN A 231 4.93 -3.03 16.51
N ILE A 232 5.88 -3.41 15.66
CA ILE A 232 5.93 -4.72 15.00
C ILE A 232 7.23 -5.39 15.39
N ALA A 233 7.18 -6.58 15.99
CA ALA A 233 8.36 -7.36 16.29
C ALA A 233 8.28 -8.76 15.70
N THR A 234 9.45 -9.36 15.45
CA THR A 234 9.58 -10.70 14.88
C THR A 234 10.45 -11.58 15.77
N ASN A 235 10.07 -12.85 15.83
CA ASN A 235 10.96 -13.94 16.26
C ASN A 235 11.09 -14.91 15.09
N ALA A 236 12.22 -14.85 14.40
CA ALA A 236 12.46 -15.64 13.19
C ALA A 236 12.52 -17.14 13.47
N SER A 237 13.12 -17.54 14.59
CA SER A 237 13.25 -18.96 14.97
C SER A 237 11.91 -19.62 15.24
N GLU A 238 11.00 -18.89 15.88
CA GLU A 238 9.63 -19.32 16.18
C GLU A 238 8.61 -18.94 15.09
N LYS A 239 9.08 -18.37 13.97
CA LYS A 239 8.24 -17.86 12.87
C LYS A 239 7.07 -16.97 13.33
N THR A 240 7.30 -16.19 14.39
CA THR A 240 6.24 -15.48 15.10
C THR A 240 6.32 -13.98 14.85
N VAL A 241 5.16 -13.35 14.64
CA VAL A 241 5.01 -11.88 14.62
C VAL A 241 4.34 -11.43 15.92
N PHE A 242 4.78 -10.30 16.45
CA PHE A 242 4.19 -9.64 17.60
C PHE A 242 3.73 -8.24 17.21
N LEU A 243 2.53 -7.87 17.65
CA LEU A 243 1.99 -6.52 17.44
C LEU A 243 1.55 -5.92 18.78
N LYS A 244 1.84 -4.64 18.98
CA LYS A 244 1.35 -3.85 20.12
C LYS A 244 0.92 -2.48 19.65
N ARG A 245 -0.30 -2.07 20.00
CA ARG A 245 -0.78 -0.70 19.74
C ARG A 245 0.18 0.30 20.39
N ASN A 246 0.64 1.27 19.60
CA ASN A 246 1.56 2.32 20.03
C ASN A 246 0.81 3.63 20.34
N ALA A 247 1.53 4.72 20.61
CA ALA A 247 0.90 6.00 20.99
C ALA A 247 0.47 6.87 19.79
N ARG A 248 0.81 6.49 18.56
CA ARG A 248 0.56 7.32 17.37
C ARG A 248 -0.93 7.46 17.06
N ALA A 249 -1.34 8.64 16.63
CA ALA A 249 -2.69 8.88 16.11
C ALA A 249 -2.82 8.42 14.64
N PRO A 250 -4.02 7.98 14.22
CA PRO A 250 -4.34 7.81 12.81
C PRO A 250 -4.11 9.10 12.03
N GLU A 251 -3.58 8.97 10.82
CA GLU A 251 -3.40 10.10 9.92
C GLU A 251 -4.73 10.51 9.30
N PRO A 252 -4.95 11.82 9.02
CA PRO A 252 -6.11 12.27 8.26
C PRO A 252 -6.29 11.49 6.95
N GLN A 253 -7.55 11.33 6.57
CA GLN A 253 -7.96 10.53 5.43
C GLN A 253 -8.49 11.45 4.34
N SER A 254 -7.82 11.45 3.18
CA SER A 254 -8.34 12.07 1.97
C SER A 254 -8.71 10.98 0.98
N TYR A 255 -9.81 11.21 0.27
CA TYR A 255 -10.29 10.39 -0.81
C TYR A 255 -11.12 11.27 -1.76
N ASN A 256 -11.48 10.73 -2.92
CA ASN A 256 -12.37 11.41 -3.85
C ASN A 256 -13.78 11.51 -3.22
N ARG A 257 -14.09 12.68 -2.67
CA ARG A 257 -15.36 13.01 -2.02
C ARG A 257 -16.50 13.19 -2.99
N ALA A 258 -16.22 13.41 -4.28
CA ALA A 258 -17.25 13.38 -5.31
C ALA A 258 -17.82 11.96 -5.51
N GLY A 259 -16.99 10.93 -5.26
CA GLY A 259 -17.36 9.53 -5.40
C GLY A 259 -17.54 9.08 -6.84
N LEU A 260 -16.74 9.62 -7.76
CA LEU A 260 -16.73 9.26 -9.18
C LEU A 260 -15.31 8.98 -9.69
N TRP A 261 -15.19 8.22 -10.77
CA TRP A 261 -13.94 8.02 -11.50
C TRP A 261 -14.04 8.75 -12.83
N ILE A 262 -12.97 9.46 -13.20
CA ILE A 262 -12.86 10.14 -14.50
C ILE A 262 -11.72 9.55 -15.33
N ASP A 263 -11.95 9.50 -16.64
CA ASP A 263 -11.00 9.09 -17.65
C ASP A 263 -10.68 10.26 -18.59
N ARG A 264 -9.49 10.24 -19.18
CA ARG A 264 -9.12 11.15 -20.26
C ARG A 264 -9.71 10.64 -21.57
N ALA A 265 -10.42 11.51 -22.30
CA ALA A 265 -11.01 11.22 -23.60
C ALA A 265 -10.63 12.31 -24.61
N GLY A 266 -9.40 12.26 -25.12
CA GLY A 266 -8.83 13.32 -25.97
C GLY A 266 -8.66 14.61 -25.17
N SER A 267 -9.28 15.71 -25.63
CA SER A 267 -9.35 16.98 -24.91
C SER A 267 -10.51 17.05 -23.90
N ALA A 268 -11.37 16.02 -23.84
CA ALA A 268 -12.48 15.95 -22.92
C ALA A 268 -12.17 15.03 -21.73
N VAL A 269 -12.91 15.22 -20.64
CA VAL A 269 -12.91 14.32 -19.49
C VAL A 269 -14.25 13.57 -19.47
N THR A 270 -14.23 12.26 -19.27
CA THR A 270 -15.44 11.44 -19.19
C THR A 270 -15.57 10.81 -17.82
N ILE A 271 -16.80 10.73 -17.29
CA ILE A 271 -17.07 9.94 -16.09
C ILE A 271 -17.11 8.46 -16.47
N GLY A 272 -16.21 7.66 -15.91
CA GLY A 272 -16.14 6.22 -16.12
C GLY A 272 -17.03 5.44 -15.15
N VAL A 273 -16.99 5.81 -13.87
CA VAL A 273 -17.72 5.12 -12.79
C VAL A 273 -18.29 6.14 -11.82
N VAL A 274 -19.49 5.88 -11.30
CA VAL A 274 -20.07 6.64 -10.20
C VAL A 274 -20.36 5.68 -9.05
N GLY A 275 -19.82 5.97 -7.87
CA GLY A 275 -19.98 5.17 -6.67
C GLY A 275 -21.37 5.32 -6.06
N ALA A 276 -21.94 4.24 -5.53
CA ALA A 276 -23.26 4.28 -4.91
C ALA A 276 -23.26 5.18 -3.66
N GLY A 277 -24.38 5.89 -3.44
CA GLY A 277 -24.55 6.79 -2.30
C GLY A 277 -23.64 8.02 -2.30
N SER A 278 -22.90 8.27 -3.38
CA SER A 278 -21.97 9.40 -3.51
C SER A 278 -22.66 10.73 -3.83
N PRO A 279 -21.98 11.87 -3.59
CA PRO A 279 -22.45 13.17 -4.03
C PRO A 279 -22.65 13.29 -5.54
N ALA A 280 -21.84 12.60 -6.34
CA ALA A 280 -22.03 12.55 -7.78
C ALA A 280 -23.40 11.97 -8.20
N VAL A 281 -23.86 10.89 -7.53
CA VAL A 281 -25.21 10.35 -7.74
C VAL A 281 -26.26 11.39 -7.35
N LYS A 282 -26.10 12.05 -6.20
CA LYS A 282 -27.04 13.08 -5.73
C LYS A 282 -27.14 14.26 -6.70
N ALA A 283 -26.04 14.62 -7.35
CA ALA A 283 -25.97 15.67 -8.37
C ALA A 283 -26.49 15.21 -9.76
N GLY A 284 -26.91 13.95 -9.90
CA GLY A 284 -27.45 13.41 -11.16
C GLY A 284 -26.39 13.10 -12.22
N LEU A 285 -25.11 13.00 -11.83
CA LEU A 285 -24.02 12.56 -12.70
C LEU A 285 -24.10 11.05 -12.92
N ALA A 286 -23.65 10.59 -14.09
CA ALA A 286 -23.62 9.18 -14.44
C ALA A 286 -22.38 8.85 -15.28
N ALA A 287 -22.05 7.55 -15.34
CA ALA A 287 -21.05 7.06 -16.28
C ALA A 287 -21.44 7.43 -17.73
N GLY A 288 -20.46 7.82 -18.52
CA GLY A 288 -20.63 8.31 -19.90
C GLY A 288 -20.83 9.82 -20.02
N ASP A 289 -21.06 10.55 -18.91
CA ASP A 289 -21.09 12.01 -18.93
C ASP A 289 -19.75 12.59 -19.37
N ARG A 290 -19.79 13.59 -20.25
CA ARG A 290 -18.62 14.35 -20.67
C ARG A 290 -18.55 15.67 -19.90
N LEU A 291 -17.43 15.92 -19.23
CA LEU A 291 -17.16 17.18 -18.54
C LEU A 291 -16.46 18.12 -19.54
N ILE A 292 -17.18 19.16 -19.95
CA ILE A 292 -16.77 20.08 -21.00
C ILE A 292 -16.00 21.26 -20.42
N GLY A 293 -14.87 21.61 -21.04
CA GLY A 293 -14.04 22.73 -20.60
C GLY A 293 -13.34 22.50 -19.25
N ALA A 294 -13.34 21.27 -18.76
CA ALA A 294 -12.71 20.92 -17.49
C ALA A 294 -11.29 20.37 -17.72
N ASP A 295 -10.35 20.83 -16.91
CA ASP A 295 -9.00 20.28 -16.86
C ASP A 295 -8.99 19.02 -15.99
N PHE A 296 -8.44 17.92 -16.52
CA PHE A 296 -8.42 16.63 -15.85
C PHE A 296 -7.65 16.68 -14.52
N ASP A 297 -6.46 17.29 -14.52
CA ASP A 297 -5.60 17.31 -13.33
C ASP A 297 -6.18 18.23 -12.25
N SER A 298 -6.85 19.31 -12.65
CA SER A 298 -7.62 20.19 -11.76
C SER A 298 -8.79 19.46 -11.12
N LEU A 299 -9.58 18.73 -11.90
CA LEU A 299 -10.71 17.96 -11.37
C LEU A 299 -10.27 16.90 -10.35
N LEU A 300 -9.16 16.19 -10.61
CA LEU A 300 -8.64 15.20 -9.66
C LEU A 300 -8.29 15.82 -8.31
N ARG A 301 -7.73 17.03 -8.30
CA ARG A 301 -7.46 17.78 -7.06
C ARG A 301 -8.75 18.23 -6.40
N GLN A 302 -9.62 18.90 -7.15
CA GLN A 302 -10.88 19.46 -6.65
C GLN A 302 -11.79 18.40 -6.04
N PHE A 303 -11.91 17.21 -6.64
CA PHE A 303 -12.75 16.14 -6.07
C PHE A 303 -12.27 15.59 -4.72
N SER A 304 -11.06 15.96 -4.29
CA SER A 304 -10.50 15.60 -2.99
C SER A 304 -10.46 16.78 -2.00
N ASP A 305 -11.03 17.94 -2.37
CA ASP A 305 -11.16 19.10 -1.48
C ASP A 305 -12.10 18.81 -0.31
N ALA A 306 -12.20 19.76 0.62
CA ALA A 306 -13.02 19.63 1.83
C ALA A 306 -14.50 19.36 1.52
N ALA A 307 -15.18 18.68 2.45
CA ALA A 307 -16.63 18.58 2.41
C ALA A 307 -17.28 19.97 2.46
N GLY A 308 -18.39 20.15 1.74
CA GLY A 308 -19.08 21.43 1.55
C GLY A 308 -18.56 22.25 0.37
N THR A 309 -17.41 21.91 -0.22
CA THR A 309 -16.92 22.57 -1.44
C THR A 309 -17.88 22.33 -2.60
N GLU A 310 -18.19 23.40 -3.33
CA GLU A 310 -19.06 23.36 -4.49
C GLU A 310 -18.24 23.42 -5.78
N ILE A 311 -18.52 22.50 -6.69
CA ILE A 311 -17.88 22.40 -7.99
C ILE A 311 -18.97 22.53 -9.05
N MET A 312 -18.88 23.57 -9.87
CA MET A 312 -19.76 23.76 -11.02
C MET A 312 -19.20 23.02 -12.22
N LEU A 313 -19.97 22.07 -12.75
CA LEU A 313 -19.58 21.21 -13.85
C LEU A 313 -20.45 21.47 -15.08
N ASN A 314 -19.83 21.73 -16.23
CA ASN A 314 -20.52 21.71 -17.52
C ASN A 314 -20.54 20.27 -18.04
N VAL A 315 -21.72 19.67 -18.09
CA VAL A 315 -21.90 18.26 -18.43
C VAL A 315 -22.66 18.12 -19.75
N GLU A 316 -22.14 17.29 -20.65
CA GLU A 316 -22.80 16.87 -21.89
C GLU A 316 -23.17 15.38 -21.81
N ARG A 317 -24.45 15.06 -22.01
CA ARG A 317 -24.97 13.70 -22.12
C ARG A 317 -25.86 13.60 -23.36
N ALA A 318 -25.53 12.67 -24.27
CA ALA A 318 -26.27 12.46 -25.51
C ALA A 318 -26.53 13.77 -26.30
N GLY A 319 -25.53 14.67 -26.34
CA GLY A 319 -25.61 15.96 -27.03
C GLY A 319 -26.29 17.09 -26.27
N VAL A 320 -26.93 16.80 -25.12
CA VAL A 320 -27.55 17.83 -24.28
C VAL A 320 -26.54 18.33 -23.25
N ARG A 321 -26.33 19.65 -23.23
CA ARG A 321 -25.47 20.33 -22.26
C ARG A 321 -26.29 20.89 -21.10
N ARG A 322 -25.76 20.73 -19.89
CA ARG A 322 -26.33 21.29 -18.67
C ARG A 322 -25.23 21.63 -17.68
N GLU A 323 -25.51 22.59 -16.82
CA GLU A 323 -24.69 22.88 -15.66
C GLU A 323 -25.15 22.01 -14.49
N VAL A 324 -24.20 21.42 -13.77
CA VAL A 324 -24.44 20.57 -12.59
C VAL A 324 -23.63 21.13 -11.44
N ARG A 325 -24.33 21.43 -10.34
CA ARG A 325 -23.71 21.78 -9.06
C ARG A 325 -23.43 20.50 -8.27
N LEU A 326 -22.14 20.20 -8.07
CA LEU A 326 -21.68 19.10 -7.24
C LEU A 326 -21.20 19.65 -5.90
N VAL A 327 -21.74 19.15 -4.79
CA VAL A 327 -21.30 19.51 -3.43
C VAL A 327 -20.55 18.33 -2.83
N LEU A 328 -19.29 18.51 -2.44
CA LEU A 328 -18.50 17.43 -1.84
C LEU A 328 -19.00 17.08 -0.43
N GLU A 329 -18.91 15.81 -0.05
CA GLU A 329 -19.32 15.34 1.27
C GLU A 329 -18.37 14.25 1.80
N ASP A 330 -18.21 14.18 3.13
CA ASP A 330 -17.68 13.00 3.80
C ASP A 330 -18.76 11.90 3.84
N PHE A 331 -19.00 11.28 2.68
CA PHE A 331 -20.09 10.32 2.49
C PHE A 331 -19.73 8.86 2.86
N LEU A 332 -18.43 8.56 2.93
CA LEU A 332 -17.89 7.27 3.39
C LEU A 332 -17.63 7.31 4.88
#